data_AF-A0A7S2E2K1-F1
#
_entry.id   AF-A0A7S2E2K1-F1
#
_cell.length_a   1.000
_cell.length_b   1.000
_cell.length_c   1.000
_cell.angle_alpha   90.00
_cell.angle_beta   90.00
_cell.angle_gamma   90.00
#
_symmetry.space_group_name_H-M   'P 1'
#
loop_
_entity.id
_entity.type
_entity.pdbx_description
1 polymer ?
#
loop_
_entity_poly.entity_id
_entity_poly.type
_entity_poly.pdbx_seq_one_letter_code
_entity_poly.pdbx_strand_id
1 'polypeptide(L)'
;MDNDSSGEIDFHEFVFATWNYCTLTHRGLADFSFSIYDLDSSGKLEKYEVEQLTKDVYGETAITERTLRTIETLAPKGNEPKATSISKEEFGNFNQKQPLLLYPAYQMQDTLKQKIMGKRWWGELSDEREKNFKTRSLFEILHGLDPSEVETPPPEPEPKPNTEPTHGAVSMISADVC
;
A
#
# COMPACT_ATOMS: atom_id res chain seq x y z
N MET A 1 -2.65 -7.35 -1.13
CA MET A 1 -3.67 -8.06 -0.34
C MET A 1 -4.42 -8.88 -1.34
N ASP A 2 -4.49 -10.17 -1.10
CA ASP A 2 -5.26 -11.13 -1.90
C ASP A 2 -6.61 -11.25 -1.18
N ASN A 3 -7.59 -10.48 -1.61
CA ASN A 3 -8.89 -10.37 -0.96
C ASN A 3 -9.82 -11.52 -1.35
N ASP A 4 -9.63 -12.08 -2.54
CA ASP A 4 -10.40 -13.22 -3.03
C ASP A 4 -9.72 -14.58 -2.77
N SER A 5 -8.51 -14.58 -2.20
CA SER A 5 -7.70 -15.77 -1.94
C SER A 5 -7.39 -16.56 -3.21
N SER A 6 -7.32 -15.88 -4.36
CA SER A 6 -7.00 -16.49 -5.66
C SER A 6 -5.54 -16.93 -5.76
N GLY A 7 -4.66 -16.37 -4.93
CA GLY A 7 -3.20 -16.53 -5.03
C GLY A 7 -2.57 -15.66 -6.12
N GLU A 8 -3.36 -14.85 -6.82
CA GLU A 8 -2.90 -13.84 -7.77
C GLU A 8 -3.16 -12.43 -7.23
N ILE A 9 -2.73 -11.40 -7.95
CA ILE A 9 -3.07 -10.00 -7.64
C ILE A 9 -3.73 -9.41 -8.88
N ASP A 10 -5.02 -9.11 -8.78
CA ASP A 10 -5.73 -8.42 -9.85
C ASP A 10 -5.42 -6.91 -9.88
N PHE A 11 -5.91 -6.20 -10.90
CA PHE A 11 -5.66 -4.77 -11.02
C PHE A 11 -6.29 -3.94 -9.89
N HIS A 12 -7.48 -4.30 -9.42
CA HIS A 12 -8.15 -3.61 -8.32
C HIS A 12 -7.37 -3.80 -7.03
N GLU A 13 -6.97 -5.03 -6.72
CA GLU A 13 -6.14 -5.37 -5.57
C GLU A 13 -4.78 -4.67 -5.61
N PHE A 14 -4.17 -4.57 -6.79
CA PHE A 14 -2.95 -3.79 -6.98
C PHE A 14 -3.17 -2.30 -6.67
N VAL A 15 -4.24 -1.70 -7.18
CA VAL A 15 -4.57 -0.28 -6.93
C VAL A 15 -4.86 -0.04 -5.46
N PHE A 16 -5.62 -0.91 -4.81
CA PHE A 16 -5.91 -0.82 -3.38
C PHE A 16 -4.65 -1.01 -2.53
N ALA A 17 -3.82 -1.99 -2.85
CA ALA A 17 -2.55 -2.21 -2.16
C ALA A 17 -1.62 -1.01 -2.33
N THR A 18 -1.54 -0.45 -3.54
CA THR A 18 -0.76 0.75 -3.84
C THR A 18 -1.28 1.96 -3.09
N TRP A 19 -2.60 2.19 -3.09
CA TRP A 19 -3.22 3.28 -2.35
C TRP A 19 -2.94 3.14 -0.86
N ASN A 20 -3.17 1.96 -0.28
CA ASN A 20 -2.91 1.71 1.13
C ASN A 20 -1.44 1.97 1.46
N TYR A 21 -0.51 1.39 0.69
CA TYR A 21 0.91 1.52 0.96
C TYR A 21 1.42 2.95 0.79
N CYS A 22 1.03 3.64 -0.28
CA CYS A 22 1.52 4.98 -0.59
C CYS A 22 0.89 6.07 0.31
N THR A 23 -0.33 5.88 0.80
CA THR A 23 -0.96 6.90 1.65
C THR A 23 -0.58 6.82 3.13
N LEU A 24 0.06 5.73 3.57
CA LEU A 24 0.54 5.60 4.96
C LEU A 24 1.66 6.60 5.28
N THR A 25 1.58 7.23 6.45
CA THR A 25 2.71 7.96 7.04
C THR A 25 3.81 7.01 7.48
N HIS A 26 5.01 7.51 7.81
CA HIS A 26 6.08 6.65 8.32
C HIS A 26 5.67 5.90 9.60
N ARG A 27 4.92 6.57 10.49
CA ARG A 27 4.36 5.92 11.70
C ARG A 27 3.33 4.87 11.31
N GLY A 28 2.39 5.21 10.43
CA GLY A 28 1.39 4.27 9.95
C GLY A 28 2.00 3.05 9.25
N LEU A 29 3.08 3.24 8.49
CA LEU A 29 3.80 2.15 7.84
C LEU A 29 4.51 1.27 8.86
N ALA A 30 5.10 1.85 9.91
CA ALA A 30 5.68 1.05 11.00
C ALA A 30 4.60 0.25 11.76
N ASP A 31 3.45 0.85 12.04
CA ASP A 31 2.32 0.16 12.69
C ASP A 31 1.74 -0.95 11.78
N PHE A 32 1.71 -0.72 10.45
CA PHE A 32 1.31 -1.71 9.46
C PHE A 32 2.32 -2.87 9.37
N SER A 33 3.62 -2.58 9.30
CA SER A 33 4.66 -3.60 9.34
C SER A 33 4.60 -4.41 10.64
N PHE A 34 4.36 -3.77 11.78
CA PHE A 34 4.14 -4.48 13.04
C PHE A 34 3.01 -5.51 12.92
N SER A 35 1.86 -5.12 12.36
CA SER A 35 0.71 -6.02 12.22
C SER A 35 0.93 -7.18 11.23
N ILE A 36 1.89 -7.06 10.30
CA ILE A 36 2.22 -8.15 9.37
C ILE A 36 3.08 -9.21 10.07
N TYR A 37 4.02 -8.77 10.91
CA TYR A 37 5.05 -9.62 11.49
C TYR A 37 4.74 -10.13 12.90
N ASP A 38 3.74 -9.58 13.59
CA ASP A 38 3.17 -10.10 14.84
C ASP A 38 2.30 -11.34 14.52
N LEU A 39 2.96 -12.45 14.17
CA LEU A 39 2.31 -13.63 13.58
C LEU A 39 1.36 -14.32 14.56
N ASP A 40 1.68 -14.26 15.86
CA ASP A 40 0.89 -14.83 16.94
C ASP A 40 -0.14 -13.84 17.51
N SER A 41 -0.18 -12.60 16.99
CA SER A 41 -1.01 -11.50 17.50
C SER A 41 -0.83 -11.28 18.99
N SER A 42 0.36 -11.53 19.53
CA SER A 42 0.69 -11.29 20.94
C SER A 42 0.75 -9.81 21.28
N GLY A 43 0.76 -8.94 20.26
CA GLY A 43 0.94 -7.51 20.42
C GLY A 43 2.38 -7.12 20.73
N LYS A 44 3.33 -8.05 20.52
CA LYS A 44 4.76 -7.84 20.72
C LYS A 44 5.56 -8.54 19.63
N LEU A 45 6.59 -7.89 19.12
CA LEU A 45 7.53 -8.51 18.19
C LEU A 45 8.69 -9.15 18.94
N GLU A 46 8.83 -10.46 18.81
CA GLU A 46 9.99 -11.20 19.27
C GLU A 46 11.20 -10.96 18.35
N LYS A 47 12.40 -11.27 18.86
CA LYS A 47 13.65 -11.08 18.10
C LYS A 47 13.60 -11.74 16.72
N TYR A 48 13.06 -12.96 16.63
CA TYR A 48 13.01 -13.69 15.37
C TYR A 48 12.08 -13.03 14.34
N GLU A 49 10.99 -12.40 14.78
CA GLU A 49 10.04 -11.68 13.92
C GLU A 49 10.66 -10.39 13.39
N VAL A 50 11.40 -9.66 14.23
CA VAL A 50 12.16 -8.47 13.79
C VAL A 50 13.29 -8.85 12.84
N GLU A 51 13.98 -9.97 13.08
CA GLU A 51 14.99 -10.50 12.17
C GLU A 51 14.36 -10.87 10.81
N GLN A 52 13.20 -11.53 10.80
CA GLN A 52 12.50 -11.89 9.57
C GLN A 52 12.04 -10.64 8.80
N LEU A 53 11.43 -9.67 9.49
CA LEU A 53 11.07 -8.37 8.92
C LEU A 53 12.27 -7.71 8.24
N THR A 54 13.41 -7.70 8.92
CA THR A 54 14.62 -7.10 8.39
C THR A 54 15.13 -7.85 7.16
N LYS A 55 15.10 -9.19 7.17
CA LYS A 55 15.48 -10.03 6.02
C LYS A 55 14.60 -9.76 4.81
N ASP A 56 13.30 -9.63 5.00
CA ASP A 56 12.37 -9.41 3.89
C ASP A 56 12.52 -8.00 3.30
N VAL A 57 12.80 -7.00 4.15
CA VAL A 57 12.96 -5.61 3.73
C VAL A 57 14.31 -5.34 3.05
N TYR A 58 15.39 -5.93 3.55
CA TYR A 58 16.74 -5.73 3.00
C TYR A 58 17.16 -6.79 1.99
N GLY A 59 16.60 -8.00 2.07
CA GLY A 59 17.08 -9.21 1.41
C GLY A 59 18.02 -10.02 2.30
N GLU A 60 18.09 -11.34 2.09
CA GLU A 60 18.85 -12.31 2.91
C GLU A 60 20.34 -11.96 3.06
N THR A 61 20.92 -11.27 2.08
CA THR A 61 22.36 -10.93 2.02
C THR A 61 22.70 -9.53 2.52
N ALA A 62 21.69 -8.71 2.84
CA ALA A 62 21.86 -7.28 3.09
C ALA A 62 21.69 -6.87 4.56
N ILE A 63 21.55 -7.85 5.47
CA ILE A 63 21.57 -7.56 6.90
C ILE A 63 23.00 -7.18 7.30
N THR A 64 23.19 -5.88 7.55
CA THR A 64 24.45 -5.36 8.06
C THR A 64 24.59 -5.66 9.56
N GLU A 65 25.83 -5.74 10.04
CA GLU A 65 26.12 -5.86 11.47
C GLU A 65 25.52 -4.68 12.26
N ARG A 66 25.39 -3.51 11.65
CA ARG A 66 24.72 -2.35 12.23
C ARG A 66 23.23 -2.62 12.48
N THR A 67 22.55 -3.28 11.55
CA THR A 67 21.13 -3.63 11.69
C THR A 67 20.95 -4.68 12.78
N LEU A 68 21.80 -5.70 12.83
CA LEU A 68 21.80 -6.70 13.92
C LEU A 68 22.03 -6.06 15.29
N ARG A 69 23.05 -5.20 15.42
CA ARG A 69 23.31 -4.47 16.68
C ARG A 69 22.12 -3.60 17.08
N THR A 70 21.42 -3.03 16.11
CA THR A 70 20.21 -2.23 16.36
C THR A 70 19.08 -3.08 16.93
N ILE A 71 18.87 -4.27 16.36
CA ILE A 71 17.92 -5.28 16.88
C ILE A 71 18.33 -5.72 18.30
N GLU A 72 19.62 -5.93 18.55
CA GLU A 72 20.14 -6.28 19.87
C GLU A 72 20.02 -5.15 20.90
N THR A 73 20.11 -3.88 20.49
CA THR A 73 19.88 -2.73 21.38
C THR A 73 18.41 -2.49 21.68
N LEU A 74 17.53 -2.96 20.79
CA LEU A 74 16.09 -2.94 20.98
C LEU A 74 15.63 -4.03 21.96
N ALA A 75 16.33 -5.16 22.01
CA ALA A 75 16.19 -6.12 23.10
C ALA A 75 16.79 -5.51 24.40
N PRO A 76 16.03 -5.43 25.50
CA PRO A 76 16.47 -4.74 26.71
C PRO A 76 17.76 -5.32 27.29
N LYS A 77 18.71 -4.43 27.57
CA LYS A 77 19.90 -4.70 28.39
C LYS A 77 19.52 -4.53 29.86
N GLY A 78 18.88 -5.53 30.44
CA GLY A 78 18.61 -5.60 31.87
C GLY A 78 19.01 -6.95 32.43
N ASN A 79 19.45 -6.99 33.69
CA ASN A 79 19.70 -8.23 34.44
C ASN A 79 18.42 -9.04 34.74
N GLU A 80 17.28 -8.67 34.14
CA GLU A 80 16.01 -9.37 34.26
C GLU A 80 15.73 -10.16 32.97
N PRO A 81 15.42 -11.47 33.05
CA PRO A 81 15.27 -12.35 31.89
C PRO A 81 13.91 -12.19 31.16
N LYS A 82 13.31 -10.98 31.10
CA LYS A 82 11.87 -10.87 30.85
C LYS A 82 11.33 -9.85 29.85
N ALA A 83 12.14 -9.33 28.94
CA ALA A 83 11.57 -8.76 27.72
C ALA A 83 12.39 -9.19 26.51
N THR A 84 12.05 -10.35 25.97
CA THR A 84 12.55 -10.86 24.69
C THR A 84 11.82 -10.25 23.48
N SER A 85 10.88 -9.33 23.73
CA SER A 85 9.94 -8.82 22.74
C SER A 85 9.67 -7.32 22.87
N ILE A 86 9.32 -6.69 21.75
CA ILE A 86 9.16 -5.25 21.56
C ILE A 86 7.68 -4.94 21.37
N SER A 87 7.11 -4.02 22.14
CA SER A 87 5.72 -3.61 21.94
C SER A 87 5.54 -2.73 20.69
N LYS A 88 4.30 -2.63 20.20
CA LYS A 88 3.94 -1.76 19.06
C LYS A 88 4.36 -0.30 19.26
N GLU A 89 4.21 0.22 20.48
CA GLU A 89 4.58 1.60 20.80
C GLU A 89 6.10 1.80 20.72
N GLU A 90 6.88 0.89 21.31
CA GLU A 90 8.33 0.91 21.27
C GLU A 90 8.86 0.78 19.84
N PHE A 91 8.29 -0.14 19.05
CA PHE A 91 8.67 -0.34 17.65
C PHE A 91 8.42 0.91 16.80
N GLY A 92 7.25 1.54 16.94
CA GLY A 92 6.94 2.74 16.18
C GLY A 92 7.76 3.97 16.63
N ASN A 93 8.01 4.11 17.94
CA ASN A 93 8.88 5.18 18.47
C ASN A 93 10.33 4.99 18.02
N PHE A 94 10.79 3.75 17.97
CA PHE A 94 12.10 3.40 17.44
C PHE A 94 12.21 3.78 15.97
N ASN A 95 11.25 3.38 15.13
CA ASN A 95 11.28 3.69 13.70
C ASN A 95 11.15 5.19 13.38
N GLN A 96 10.49 5.98 14.26
CA GLN A 96 10.52 7.44 14.15
C GLN A 96 11.91 8.03 14.42
N LYS A 97 12.62 7.52 15.43
CA LYS A 97 13.94 8.03 15.82
C LYS A 97 15.07 7.52 14.91
N GLN A 98 14.98 6.26 14.53
CA GLN A 98 15.96 5.55 13.73
C GLN A 98 15.21 4.62 12.76
N PRO A 99 14.89 5.07 11.54
CA PRO A 99 14.13 4.30 10.55
C PRO A 99 14.94 3.14 9.94
N LEU A 100 16.03 2.69 10.56
CA LEU A 100 16.97 1.75 9.96
C LEU A 100 16.30 0.41 9.62
N LEU A 101 15.34 -0.08 10.41
CA LEU A 101 14.69 -1.36 10.13
C LEU A 101 13.80 -1.32 8.88
N LEU A 102 13.14 -0.18 8.65
CA LEU A 102 12.17 -0.01 7.56
C LEU A 102 12.68 0.93 6.45
N TYR A 103 13.96 1.29 6.45
CA TYR A 103 14.50 2.27 5.50
C TYR A 103 14.28 1.87 4.02
N PRO A 104 14.56 0.62 3.61
CA PRO A 104 14.26 0.19 2.23
C PRO A 104 12.77 0.26 1.90
N ALA A 105 11.89 -0.01 2.87
CA ALA A 105 10.45 0.12 2.69
C ALA A 105 10.06 1.59 2.45
N TYR A 106 10.61 2.54 3.22
CA TYR A 106 10.37 3.97 2.98
C TYR A 106 10.89 4.41 1.60
N GLN A 107 12.06 3.92 1.17
CA GLN A 107 12.59 4.19 -0.16
C GLN A 107 11.71 3.61 -1.27
N MET A 108 11.17 2.42 -1.08
CA MET A 108 10.22 1.80 -2.00
C MET A 108 8.94 2.63 -2.09
N GLN A 109 8.39 3.06 -0.95
CA GLN A 109 7.20 3.92 -0.90
C GLN A 109 7.43 5.22 -1.69
N ASP A 110 8.58 5.87 -1.48
CA ASP A 110 8.95 7.08 -2.20
C ASP A 110 9.09 6.87 -3.71
N THR A 111 9.64 5.72 -4.10
CA THR A 111 9.81 5.34 -5.50
C THR A 111 8.46 5.09 -6.16
N LEU A 112 7.57 4.34 -5.51
CA LEU A 112 6.20 4.08 -5.99
C LEU A 112 5.42 5.38 -6.13
N LYS A 113 5.49 6.24 -5.12
CA LYS A 113 4.88 7.58 -5.16
C LYS A 113 5.35 8.36 -6.39
N GLN A 114 6.65 8.38 -6.62
CA GLN A 114 7.23 9.11 -7.75
C GLN A 114 6.88 8.52 -9.11
N LYS A 115 6.77 7.19 -9.22
CA LYS A 115 6.59 6.50 -10.50
C LYS A 115 5.13 6.41 -10.95
N ILE A 116 4.18 6.32 -10.03
CA ILE A 116 2.77 6.04 -10.37
C ILE A 116 1.99 7.34 -10.66
N MET A 117 2.11 8.37 -9.83
CA MET A 117 1.38 9.66 -10.00
C MET A 117 2.17 10.91 -9.54
N GLY A 118 3.34 10.72 -8.92
CA GLY A 118 4.17 11.81 -8.38
C GLY A 118 3.87 12.14 -6.92
N LYS A 119 4.90 12.58 -6.18
CA LYS A 119 4.84 12.77 -4.72
C LYS A 119 3.77 13.75 -4.24
N ARG A 120 3.48 14.82 -5.00
CA ARG A 120 2.48 15.83 -4.60
C ARG A 120 1.09 15.23 -4.49
N TRP A 121 0.66 14.49 -5.52
CA TRP A 121 -0.65 13.86 -5.56
C TRP A 121 -0.84 12.86 -4.41
N TRP A 122 0.18 12.05 -4.15
CA TRP A 122 0.15 11.12 -3.01
C TRP A 122 0.18 11.83 -1.65
N GLY A 123 0.80 13.00 -1.55
CA GLY A 123 0.76 13.83 -0.34
C GLY A 123 -0.66 14.31 -0.05
N GLU A 124 -1.37 14.82 -1.06
CA GLU A 124 -2.77 15.23 -0.95
C GLU A 124 -3.68 14.07 -0.48
N LEU A 125 -3.48 12.87 -1.05
CA LEU A 125 -4.23 11.68 -0.62
C LEU A 125 -3.85 11.16 0.77
N SER A 126 -2.58 11.27 1.16
CA SER A 126 -2.15 10.96 2.53
C SER A 126 -2.87 11.87 3.53
N ASP A 127 -2.91 13.18 3.26
CA ASP A 127 -3.59 14.14 4.12
C ASP A 127 -5.11 13.87 4.20
N GLU A 128 -5.72 13.52 3.08
CA GLU A 128 -7.14 13.14 3.03
C GLU A 128 -7.42 11.86 3.84
N ARG A 129 -6.56 10.84 3.69
CA ARG A 129 -6.67 9.61 4.47
C ARG A 129 -6.55 9.88 5.96
N GLU A 130 -5.58 10.68 6.40
CA GLU A 130 -5.40 10.98 7.82
C GLU A 130 -6.61 11.72 8.41
N LYS A 131 -7.22 12.64 7.66
CA LYS A 131 -8.42 13.37 8.08
C LYS A 131 -9.62 12.43 8.23
N ASN A 132 -9.86 11.56 7.24
CA ASN A 132 -11.06 10.74 7.16
C ASN A 132 -10.97 9.45 7.98
N PHE A 133 -9.78 8.83 8.03
CA PHE A 133 -9.61 7.47 8.52
C PHE A 133 -8.54 7.34 9.62
N LYS A 134 -7.77 8.39 9.92
CA LYS A 134 -6.74 8.40 10.97
C LYS A 134 -5.83 7.14 10.89
N THR A 135 -5.74 6.38 11.98
CA THR A 135 -4.92 5.19 12.12
C THR A 135 -5.65 3.90 11.72
N ARG A 136 -6.81 3.99 11.07
CA ARG A 136 -7.58 2.80 10.69
C ARG A 136 -6.80 1.95 9.68
N SER A 137 -6.85 0.64 9.89
CA SER A 137 -6.30 -0.32 8.93
C SER A 137 -7.13 -0.31 7.64
N LEU A 138 -6.56 -0.80 6.52
CA LEU A 138 -7.32 -0.93 5.28
C LEU A 138 -8.55 -1.81 5.47
N PHE A 139 -8.44 -2.86 6.28
CA PHE A 139 -9.55 -3.74 6.63
C PHE A 139 -10.67 -2.98 7.36
N GLU A 140 -10.33 -2.17 8.37
CA GLU A 140 -11.31 -1.33 9.08
C GLU A 140 -11.95 -0.27 8.19
N ILE A 141 -11.22 0.24 7.21
CA ILE A 141 -11.75 1.17 6.22
C ILE A 141 -12.75 0.44 5.33
N LEU A 142 -12.37 -0.72 4.76
CA LEU A 142 -13.22 -1.48 3.84
C LEU A 142 -14.49 -2.04 4.52
N HIS A 143 -14.38 -2.55 5.76
CA HIS A 143 -15.53 -3.05 6.51
C HIS A 143 -16.36 -1.95 7.19
N GLY A 144 -15.79 -0.75 7.32
CA GLY A 144 -16.48 0.44 7.84
C GLY A 144 -17.19 1.26 6.76
N LEU A 145 -16.95 0.96 5.48
CA LEU A 145 -17.70 1.51 4.36
C LEU A 145 -18.93 0.62 4.16
N ASP A 146 -20.11 1.13 4.53
CA ASP A 146 -21.36 0.52 4.10
C ASP A 146 -21.39 0.54 2.55
N PRO A 147 -21.54 -0.61 1.86
CA PRO A 147 -21.60 -0.65 0.40
C PRO A 147 -22.69 0.24 -0.21
N SER A 148 -23.66 0.69 0.59
CA SER A 148 -24.72 1.60 0.17
C SER A 148 -24.33 3.09 0.16
N GLU A 149 -23.20 3.49 0.75
CA GLU A 149 -22.71 4.88 0.75
C GLU A 149 -21.68 5.18 -0.36
N VAL A 150 -21.23 4.15 -1.10
CA VAL A 150 -20.39 4.35 -2.28
C VAL A 150 -21.29 4.77 -3.44
N GLU A 151 -21.35 6.08 -3.72
CA GLU A 151 -21.99 6.59 -4.94
C GLU A 151 -21.41 5.84 -6.14
N THR A 152 -22.24 5.02 -6.78
CA THR A 152 -21.88 4.37 -8.03
C THR A 152 -21.60 5.46 -9.06
N PRO A 153 -20.47 5.41 -9.79
CA PRO A 153 -20.27 6.34 -10.90
C PRO A 153 -21.46 6.19 -11.86
N PRO A 154 -22.00 7.31 -12.37
CA PRO A 154 -23.17 7.27 -13.24
C PRO A 154 -22.91 6.28 -14.39
N PRO A 155 -23.92 5.46 -14.76
CA PRO A 155 -23.75 4.43 -15.76
C PRO A 155 -23.13 5.04 -17.02
N GLU A 156 -22.05 4.40 -17.48
CA GLU A 156 -21.35 4.79 -18.70
C GLU A 156 -22.38 4.90 -19.84
N PRO A 157 -22.44 6.02 -20.57
CA PRO A 157 -23.47 6.22 -21.59
C PRO A 157 -23.37 5.09 -22.60
N GLU A 158 -24.51 4.43 -22.86
CA GLU A 158 -24.59 3.29 -23.76
C GLU A 158 -23.83 3.57 -25.07
N PRO A 159 -23.06 2.59 -25.59
CA PRO A 159 -22.39 2.75 -26.86
C PRO A 159 -23.44 3.06 -27.92
N LYS A 160 -23.31 4.25 -28.53
CA LYS A 160 -24.24 4.71 -29.56
C LYS A 160 -24.39 3.61 -30.62
N PRO A 161 -25.62 3.28 -31.03
CA PRO A 161 -25.85 2.26 -32.04
C PRO A 161 -25.03 2.59 -33.27
N ASN A 162 -24.25 1.60 -33.70
CA ASN A 162 -23.38 1.68 -34.86
C ASN A 162 -24.25 2.02 -36.07
N THR A 163 -24.26 3.27 -36.53
CA THR A 163 -24.92 3.62 -37.79
C THR A 163 -24.13 2.97 -38.91
N GLU A 164 -24.67 1.87 -39.43
CA GLU A 164 -24.20 1.25 -40.66
C GLU A 164 -24.11 2.32 -41.77
N PRO A 165 -23.09 2.27 -42.64
CA PRO A 165 -23.01 3.17 -43.77
C PRO A 165 -24.15 2.82 -44.75
N THR A 166 -25.16 3.69 -44.78
CA THR A 166 -26.17 3.66 -45.85
C THR A 166 -25.44 3.78 -47.18
N HIS A 167 -25.54 2.73 -47.99
CA HIS A 167 -25.07 2.73 -49.37
C HIS A 167 -25.79 3.86 -50.12
N GLY A 168 -25.11 4.99 -50.26
CA GLY A 168 -25.51 6.07 -51.15
C GLY A 168 -25.51 5.54 -52.58
N ALA A 169 -26.70 5.45 -53.16
CA ALA A 169 -26.91 5.12 -54.55
C ALA A 169 -26.04 6.02 -55.45
N VAL A 170 -25.19 5.39 -56.26
CA VAL A 170 -24.50 6.03 -57.38
C VAL A 170 -25.57 6.42 -58.39
N SER A 171 -25.88 7.71 -58.49
CA SER A 171 -26.67 8.26 -59.59
C SER A 171 -25.72 8.89 -60.60
N MET A 172 -25.72 8.31 -61.80
CA MET A 172 -25.02 8.80 -62.99
C MET A 172 -25.44 10.24 -63.30
N ILE A 173 -24.46 11.10 -63.54
CA ILE A 173 -24.68 12.35 -64.26
C ILE A 173 -23.78 12.35 -65.49
N SER A 174 -24.48 12.46 -66.62
CA SER A 174 -23.98 12.44 -67.99
C SER A 174 -22.93 13.51 -68.24
N ALA A 175 -21.95 13.16 -69.05
CA ALA A 175 -21.06 14.10 -69.71
C ALA A 175 -21.86 14.95 -70.70
N ASP A 176 -21.66 16.26 -70.66
CA ASP A 176 -21.91 17.17 -71.78
C ASP A 176 -20.84 18.27 -71.81
N VAL A 177 -19.93 18.10 -72.76
CA VAL A 177 -19.43 19.07 -73.74
C VAL A 177 -19.44 20.56 -73.36
N CYS A 178 -18.25 21.14 -73.23
CA CYS A 178 -17.78 22.36 -73.91
C CYS A 178 -16.25 22.36 -73.97
#